data_AF-A0A512C1U7-F1
#
_entry.id   AF-A0A512C1U7-F1
#
_cell.length_a   1.000
_cell.length_b   1.000
_cell.length_c   1.000
_cell.angle_alpha   90.00
_cell.angle_beta   90.00
_cell.angle_gamma   90.00
#
_symmetry.space_group_name_H-M   'P 1'
#
loop_
_entity.id
_entity.type
_entity.pdbx_description
1 polymer ?
#
loop_
_entity_poly.entity_id
_entity_poly.type
_entity_poly.pdbx_seq_one_letter_code
_entity_poly.pdbx_strand_id
1 'polypeptide(L)'
;MSYSRDTTALSEITGQPVRTWSEEWQHECEARTVLAMSKAEREAFFNGSTDEDGKRKERGIIAIRGAAAAEILRTNIQKLQDALAAKK
;
A
#
# COMPACT_ATOMS: atom_id res chain seq x y z
N MET A 1 17.41 9.19 24.72
CA MET A 1 17.44 9.16 23.24
C MET A 1 16.57 10.29 22.70
N SER A 2 17.13 11.30 22.06
CA SER A 2 16.33 12.17 21.17
C SER A 2 16.23 11.48 19.81
N TYR A 3 15.05 11.04 19.42
CA TYR A 3 14.83 10.56 18.05
C TYR A 3 14.94 11.77 17.11
N SER A 4 15.93 11.79 16.22
CA SER A 4 15.97 12.76 15.12
C SER A 4 14.81 12.47 14.18
N ARG A 5 13.94 13.47 13.97
CA ARG A 5 12.81 13.41 13.03
C ARG A 5 13.19 13.98 11.65
N ASP A 6 14.49 14.17 11.40
CA ASP A 6 15.01 14.81 10.20
C ASP A 6 15.21 13.83 9.04
N THR A 7 14.93 12.54 9.25
CA THR A 7 15.04 11.51 8.22
C THR A 7 13.92 11.68 7.18
N THR A 8 14.32 12.14 5.99
CA THR A 8 13.45 12.25 4.81
C THR A 8 13.77 11.18 3.77
N ALA A 9 12.78 10.84 2.94
CA ALA A 9 12.91 9.97 1.79
C ALA A 9 12.23 10.60 0.58
N LEU A 10 12.69 10.29 -0.63
CA LEU A 10 12.05 10.78 -1.85
C LEU A 10 10.78 9.98 -2.13
N SER A 11 9.62 10.66 -2.11
CA SER A 11 8.35 10.07 -2.53
C SER A 11 8.39 9.78 -4.03
N GLU A 12 8.05 8.56 -4.41
CA GLU A 12 7.89 8.15 -5.81
C GLU A 12 6.60 8.69 -6.40
N ILE A 13 5.55 8.86 -5.58
CA ILE A 13 4.26 9.41 -6.01
C ILE A 13 4.37 10.90 -6.35
N THR A 14 5.04 11.69 -5.50
CA THR A 14 5.09 13.16 -5.65
C THR A 14 6.42 13.68 -6.20
N GLY A 15 7.48 12.86 -6.16
CA GLY A 15 8.84 13.29 -6.50
C GLY A 15 9.47 14.26 -5.49
N GLN A 16 8.85 14.45 -4.32
CA GLN A 16 9.32 15.39 -3.29
C GLN A 16 9.83 14.65 -2.05
N PRO A 17 10.77 15.24 -1.28
CA PRO A 17 11.18 14.70 0.01
C PRO A 17 10.01 14.70 1.01
N VAL A 18 9.72 13.55 1.59
CA VAL A 18 8.73 13.35 2.67
C VAL A 18 9.42 12.84 3.92
N ARG A 19 8.85 13.11 5.09
CA ARG A 19 9.41 12.61 6.36
C ARG A 19 9.10 11.12 6.48
N THR A 20 10.10 10.33 6.85
CA THR A 20 9.94 8.86 7.01
C THR A 20 9.00 8.44 8.13
N TRP A 21 8.57 9.38 8.96
CA TRP A 21 7.62 9.19 10.07
C TRP A 21 6.21 9.70 9.75
N SER A 22 5.97 10.18 8.52
CA SER A 22 4.68 10.75 8.14
C SER A 22 3.72 9.70 7.61
N GLU A 23 2.43 9.98 7.71
CA GLU A 23 1.39 9.10 7.17
C GLU A 23 1.51 8.96 5.65
N GLU A 24 1.93 10.03 4.95
CA GLU A 24 2.16 9.98 3.50
C GLU A 24 3.25 8.94 3.16
N TRP A 25 4.35 8.90 3.91
CA TRP A 25 5.40 7.90 3.70
C TRP A 25 4.92 6.50 4.02
N GLN A 26 4.17 6.33 5.12
CA GLN A 26 3.58 5.03 5.48
C GLN A 26 2.65 4.50 4.37
N HIS A 27 1.75 5.34 3.86
CA HIS A 27 0.82 4.97 2.80
C HIS A 27 1.52 4.62 1.51
N GLU A 28 2.60 5.33 1.18
CA GLU A 28 3.39 5.03 0.00
C GLU A 28 4.14 3.70 0.15
N CYS A 29 4.75 3.43 1.30
CA CYS A 29 5.38 2.13 1.58
C CYS A 29 4.38 0.97 1.50
N GLU A 30 3.17 1.15 2.01
CA GLU A 30 2.11 0.15 1.88
C GLU A 30 1.73 -0.08 0.41
N ALA A 31 1.54 0.99 -0.36
CA ALA A 31 1.24 0.90 -1.80
C ALA A 31 2.35 0.20 -2.59
N ARG A 32 3.63 0.52 -2.30
CA ARG A 32 4.80 -0.14 -2.91
C ARG A 32 4.80 -1.65 -2.62
N THR A 33 4.52 -2.03 -1.38
CA THR A 33 4.48 -3.43 -0.96
C THR A 33 3.41 -4.21 -1.72
N VAL A 34 2.19 -3.66 -1.81
CA VAL A 34 1.09 -4.31 -2.54
C VAL A 34 1.32 -4.31 -4.05
N LEU A 35 2.01 -3.30 -4.59
CA LEU A 35 2.37 -3.25 -6.00
C LEU A 35 3.40 -4.33 -6.37
N ALA A 36 4.31 -4.67 -5.45
CA ALA A 36 5.31 -5.73 -5.64
C ALA A 36 4.73 -7.15 -5.60
N MET A 37 3.53 -7.34 -5.02
CA MET A 37 2.82 -8.62 -5.01
C MET A 37 2.37 -9.04 -6.41
N SER A 38 2.28 -10.35 -6.63
CA SER A 38 1.61 -10.90 -7.81
C SER A 38 0.12 -10.54 -7.81
N LYS A 39 -0.54 -10.69 -8.97
CA LYS A 39 -1.97 -10.38 -9.09
C LYS A 39 -2.83 -11.22 -8.13
N ALA A 40 -2.54 -12.51 -8.01
CA ALA A 40 -3.27 -13.42 -7.13
C ALA A 40 -3.09 -13.05 -5.64
N GLU A 41 -1.86 -12.74 -5.22
CA GLU A 41 -1.58 -12.29 -3.85
C GLU A 41 -2.26 -10.95 -3.54
N ARG A 42 -2.29 -10.03 -4.50
CA ARG A 42 -2.99 -8.75 -4.34
C ARG A 42 -4.49 -8.95 -4.18
N GLU A 43 -5.11 -9.81 -4.98
CA GLU A 43 -6.54 -10.13 -4.87
C GLU A 43 -6.86 -10.76 -3.51
N ALA A 44 -6.03 -11.70 -3.05
CA ALA A 44 -6.14 -12.29 -1.72
C ALA A 44 -5.92 -11.25 -0.59
N PHE A 45 -4.97 -10.33 -0.75
CA PHE A 45 -4.72 -9.26 0.21
C PHE A 45 -5.94 -8.33 0.38
N PHE A 46 -6.63 -7.99 -0.71
CA PHE A 46 -7.81 -7.12 -0.63
C PHE A 46 -9.05 -7.84 -0.12
N ASN A 47 -9.35 -9.02 -0.66
CA ASN A 47 -10.63 -9.71 -0.44
C ASN A 47 -10.55 -10.77 0.68
N GLY A 48 -9.36 -11.31 0.92
CA GLY A 48 -9.09 -12.48 1.75
C GLY A 48 -8.94 -13.73 0.90
N SER A 49 -8.55 -14.82 1.54
CA SER A 49 -8.43 -16.13 0.92
C SER A 49 -9.45 -17.11 1.52
N THR A 50 -9.86 -18.08 0.71
CA THR A 50 -10.67 -19.22 1.12
C THR A 50 -9.83 -20.49 1.06
N ASP A 51 -10.11 -21.43 1.94
CA ASP A 51 -9.50 -22.76 1.92
C ASP A 51 -10.18 -23.66 0.87
N GLU A 52 -9.64 -24.86 0.66
CA GLU A 52 -10.16 -25.84 -0.31
C GLU A 52 -11.64 -26.22 -0.06
N ASP A 53 -12.09 -26.17 1.19
CA ASP A 53 -13.49 -26.38 1.60
C ASP A 53 -14.41 -25.15 1.43
N GLY A 54 -13.92 -24.08 0.79
CA GLY A 54 -14.67 -22.83 0.58
C GLY A 54 -14.87 -21.98 1.84
N LYS A 55 -14.28 -22.38 2.97
CA LYS A 55 -14.30 -21.61 4.22
C LYS A 55 -13.29 -20.47 4.18
N ARG A 56 -13.65 -19.31 4.74
CA ARG A 56 -12.76 -18.16 4.82
C ARG A 56 -11.55 -18.49 5.69
N LYS A 57 -10.35 -18.47 5.10
CA LYS A 57 -9.08 -18.72 5.77
C LYS A 57 -8.50 -17.43 6.34
N GLU A 58 -8.45 -16.39 5.52
CA GLU A 58 -7.92 -15.08 5.93
C GLU A 58 -8.90 -13.94 5.62
N ARG A 59 -8.85 -12.90 6.44
CA ARG A 59 -9.59 -11.66 6.19
C ARG A 59 -8.73 -10.73 5.36
N GLY A 60 -9.23 -10.34 4.19
CA GLY A 60 -8.62 -9.28 3.40
C GLY A 60 -8.79 -7.91 4.07
N ILE A 61 -8.03 -6.94 3.57
CA ILE A 61 -7.97 -5.60 4.13
C ILE A 61 -9.33 -4.88 4.10
N ILE A 62 -10.20 -5.19 3.14
CA ILE A 62 -11.56 -4.64 3.07
C ILE A 62 -12.35 -5.03 4.32
N ALA A 63 -12.23 -6.29 4.75
CA ALA A 63 -12.93 -6.75 5.93
C ALA A 63 -12.29 -6.23 7.23
N ILE A 64 -10.98 -5.95 7.25
CA ILE A 64 -10.26 -5.51 8.45
C ILE A 64 -10.36 -4.00 8.65
N ARG A 65 -10.10 -3.21 7.61
CA ARG A 65 -10.00 -1.74 7.66
C ARG A 65 -11.19 -1.02 7.01
N GLY A 66 -12.10 -1.77 6.39
CA GLY A 66 -13.27 -1.23 5.70
C GLY A 66 -12.99 -0.87 4.23
N ALA A 67 -14.07 -0.73 3.46
CA ALA A 67 -14.00 -0.46 2.02
C ALA A 67 -13.33 0.90 1.72
N ALA A 68 -13.62 1.94 2.51
CA ALA A 68 -13.04 3.27 2.31
C ALA A 68 -11.50 3.26 2.42
N ALA A 69 -10.95 2.57 3.43
CA ALA A 69 -9.51 2.45 3.60
C ALA A 69 -8.88 1.63 2.46
N ALA A 70 -9.55 0.57 2.00
CA ALA A 70 -9.09 -0.21 0.87
C ALA A 70 -9.06 0.59 -0.44
N GLU A 71 -10.06 1.46 -0.67
CA GLU A 71 -10.08 2.34 -1.85
C GLU A 71 -8.99 3.40 -1.82
N ILE A 72 -8.66 3.95 -0.65
CA ILE A 72 -7.50 4.85 -0.50
C ILE A 72 -6.22 4.13 -0.90
N LEU A 73 -6.04 2.88 -0.45
CA LEU A 73 -4.87 2.09 -0.83
C LEU A 73 -4.83 1.80 -2.33
N ARG A 74 -5.96 1.44 -2.97
CA ARG A 74 -6.04 1.27 -4.43
C ARG A 74 -5.66 2.53 -5.17
N THR A 75 -6.14 3.68 -4.70
CA THR A 75 -5.81 5.00 -5.25
C THR A 75 -4.31 5.29 -5.15
N ASN A 76 -3.68 4.98 -4.02
CA ASN A 76 -2.24 5.18 -3.83
C ASN A 76 -1.41 4.25 -4.72
N ILE A 77 -1.84 3.00 -4.90
CA ILE A 77 -1.20 2.06 -5.84
C ILE A 77 -1.28 2.60 -7.27
N GLN A 78 -2.45 3.10 -7.70
CA GLN A 78 -2.61 3.67 -9.03
C GLN A 78 -1.69 4.88 -9.24
N LYS A 79 -1.69 5.84 -8.30
CA LYS A 79 -0.79 7.00 -8.36
C LYS A 79 0.68 6.60 -8.45
N LEU A 80 1.08 5.56 -7.73
CA LEU A 80 2.45 5.04 -7.79
C LEU A 80 2.76 4.43 -9.16
N GLN A 81 1.84 3.66 -9.75
CA GLN A 81 2.00 3.11 -11.09
C GLN A 81 2.13 4.23 -12.14
N ASP A 82 1.29 5.26 -12.06
CA ASP A 82 1.32 6.41 -12.97
C ASP A 82 2.66 7.16 -12.86
N ALA A 83 3.14 7.41 -11.64
CA ALA A 83 4.41 8.07 -11.40
C ALA A 83 5.61 7.25 -11.89
N LEU A 84 5.55 5.92 -11.79
CA LEU A 84 6.57 5.02 -12.33
C LEU A 84 6.53 4.97 -13.86
N ALA A 85 5.34 5.02 -14.47
CA ALA A 85 5.18 5.06 -15.92
C ALA A 85 5.70 6.38 -16.51
N ALA A 86 5.47 7.51 -15.84
CA ALA A 86 5.94 8.83 -16.29
C ALA A 86 7.48 9.00 -16.23
N LYS A 87 8.19 8.12 -15.52
CA LYS A 87 9.66 8.11 -15.43
C LYS A 87 10.34 7.27 -16.52
N LYS A 88 9.59 6.47 -17.27
CA LYS A 88 10.10 5.67 -18.40
C LYS A 88 10.04 6.46 -19.70
#